data_AF-A0A2U9IHZ1-F1
#
_entry.id   AF-A0A2U9IHZ1-F1
#
_cell.length_a   1.000
_cell.length_b   1.000
_cell.length_c   1.000
_cell.angle_alpha   90.00
_cell.angle_beta   90.00
_cell.angle_gamma   90.00
#
_symmetry.space_group_name_H-M   'P 1'
#
loop_
_entity.id
_entity.type
_entity.pdbx_description
1 polymer ?
#
loop_
_entity_poly.entity_id
_entity_poly.type
_entity_poly.pdbx_seq_one_letter_code
_entity_poly.pdbx_strand_id
1 'polypeptide(L)'
;MTTEETLKLVEEIKKKVYDTKEKIMKDTNKLYYSVNSTLNSELAKAKKEGKKVDDIEKEFNELLNKMDNIREKQKKLSVKDLRNALNKYAEKAEELIKKVKK
;
A
#
# COMPACT_ATOMS: atom_id res chain seq x y z
N MET A 1 -10.66 7.80 -3.50
CA MET A 1 -10.10 6.85 -4.48
C MET A 1 -10.85 5.53 -4.33
N THR A 2 -11.36 4.99 -5.42
CA THR A 2 -12.08 3.71 -5.42
C THR A 2 -11.10 2.54 -5.30
N THR A 3 -11.62 1.36 -5.01
CA THR A 3 -10.82 0.13 -5.00
C THR A 3 -10.14 -0.13 -6.34
N GLU A 4 -10.84 0.09 -7.45
CA GLU A 4 -10.32 -0.16 -8.79
C GLU A 4 -9.19 0.81 -9.14
N GLU A 5 -9.31 2.08 -8.77
CA GLU A 5 -8.25 3.06 -8.93
C GLU A 5 -6.99 2.68 -8.13
N THR A 6 -7.16 2.21 -6.90
CA THR A 6 -6.04 1.78 -6.06
C THR A 6 -5.38 0.49 -6.60
N LEU A 7 -6.16 -0.45 -7.13
CA LEU A 7 -5.61 -1.65 -7.79
C LEU A 7 -4.87 -1.32 -9.08
N LYS A 8 -5.40 -0.39 -9.89
CA LYS A 8 -4.69 0.13 -11.08
C LYS A 8 -3.36 0.76 -10.70
N LEU A 9 -3.34 1.57 -9.64
CA LEU A 9 -2.08 2.14 -9.12
C LEU A 9 -1.08 1.05 -8.71
N VAL A 10 -1.52 -0.02 -8.03
CA VAL A 10 -0.65 -1.14 -7.68
C VAL A 10 -0.05 -1.78 -8.93
N GLU A 11 -0.85 -2.03 -9.96
CA GLU A 11 -0.36 -2.58 -11.23
C GLU A 11 0.64 -1.65 -11.93
N GLU A 12 0.35 -0.34 -11.95
CA GLU A 12 1.28 0.68 -12.49
C GLU A 12 2.63 0.61 -11.78
N ILE A 13 2.62 0.59 -10.45
CA ILE A 13 3.85 0.52 -9.63
C ILE A 13 4.66 -0.74 -9.94
N LYS A 14 4.00 -1.90 -10.04
CA LYS A 14 4.66 -3.19 -10.32
C LYS A 14 5.33 -3.21 -11.69
N LYS A 15 4.73 -2.56 -12.69
CA LYS A 15 5.23 -2.51 -14.08
C LYS A 15 6.27 -1.41 -14.29
N LYS A 16 6.30 -0.40 -13.41
CA LYS A 16 7.16 0.78 -13.57
C LYS A 16 8.63 0.47 -13.33
N VAL A 17 9.47 1.02 -14.19
CA VAL A 17 10.93 1.04 -14.00
C VAL A 17 11.31 2.31 -13.27
N TYR A 18 12.14 2.17 -12.23
CA TYR A 18 12.60 3.27 -11.41
C TYR A 18 14.10 3.47 -11.55
N ASP A 19 14.46 4.69 -11.89
CA ASP A 19 15.84 5.18 -12.07
C ASP A 19 16.30 6.09 -10.92
N THR A 20 15.37 6.66 -10.14
CA THR A 20 15.71 7.55 -9.02
C THR A 20 14.93 7.23 -7.75
N LYS A 21 15.52 7.55 -6.58
CA LYS A 21 14.85 7.42 -5.27
C LYS A 21 13.61 8.30 -5.19
N GLU A 22 13.67 9.51 -5.74
CA GLU A 22 12.56 10.47 -5.71
C GLU A 22 11.30 9.92 -6.40
N LYS A 23 11.45 9.30 -7.57
CA LYS A 23 10.33 8.63 -8.27
C LYS A 23 9.72 7.51 -7.43
N ILE A 24 10.55 6.71 -6.76
CA ILE A 24 10.09 5.64 -5.89
C ILE A 24 9.32 6.20 -4.69
N MET A 25 9.84 7.26 -4.07
CA MET A 25 9.19 7.86 -2.91
C MET A 25 7.89 8.57 -3.27
N LYS A 26 7.82 9.20 -4.44
CA LYS A 26 6.57 9.78 -4.95
C LYS A 26 5.49 8.70 -5.08
N ASP A 27 5.83 7.56 -5.65
CA ASP A 27 4.88 6.45 -5.81
C ASP A 27 4.58 5.73 -4.50
N THR A 28 5.57 5.62 -3.59
CA THR A 28 5.35 5.13 -2.21
C THR A 28 4.35 6.02 -1.49
N ASN A 29 4.45 7.35 -1.66
CA ASN A 29 3.51 8.29 -1.08
C ASN A 29 2.13 8.18 -1.69
N LYS A 30 2.06 8.10 -3.02
CA LYS A 30 0.80 7.90 -3.74
C LYS A 30 0.12 6.62 -3.26
N LEU A 31 0.86 5.50 -3.19
CA LEU A 31 0.36 4.22 -2.71
C LEU A 31 -0.14 4.30 -1.27
N TYR A 32 0.62 4.93 -0.37
CA TYR A 32 0.22 5.15 1.02
C TYR A 32 -1.16 5.81 1.11
N TYR A 33 -1.36 6.96 0.45
CA TYR A 33 -2.61 7.70 0.54
C TYR A 33 -3.77 6.95 -0.10
N SER A 34 -3.54 6.33 -1.26
CA SER A 34 -4.54 5.52 -1.97
C SER A 34 -5.00 4.34 -1.13
N VAL A 35 -4.05 3.55 -0.62
CA VAL A 35 -4.32 2.37 0.21
C VAL A 35 -4.98 2.77 1.51
N ASN A 36 -4.48 3.83 2.17
CA ASN A 36 -5.07 4.33 3.41
C ASN A 36 -6.52 4.77 3.22
N SER A 37 -6.81 5.51 2.15
CA SER A 37 -8.18 5.94 1.84
C SER A 37 -9.09 4.76 1.50
N THR A 38 -8.63 3.84 0.64
CA THR A 38 -9.43 2.71 0.19
C THR A 38 -9.69 1.70 1.31
N LEU A 39 -8.66 1.24 2.02
CA LEU A 39 -8.84 0.21 3.05
C LEU A 39 -9.65 0.72 4.23
N ASN A 40 -9.47 1.96 4.69
CA ASN A 40 -10.33 2.51 5.75
C ASN A 40 -11.81 2.53 5.34
N SER A 41 -12.10 2.90 4.09
CA SER A 41 -13.48 2.91 3.58
C SER A 41 -14.07 1.50 3.51
N GLU A 42 -13.34 0.54 2.97
CA GLU A 42 -13.82 -0.85 2.84
C GLU A 42 -13.92 -1.56 4.19
N LEU A 43 -12.96 -1.33 5.11
CA LEU A 43 -13.01 -1.85 6.49
C LEU A 43 -14.23 -1.29 7.23
N ALA A 44 -14.53 0.00 7.09
CA ALA A 44 -15.71 0.61 7.70
C ALA A 44 -17.02 0.00 7.16
N LYS A 45 -17.09 -0.32 5.87
CA LYS A 45 -18.23 -1.03 5.28
C LYS A 45 -18.34 -2.46 5.81
N ALA A 46 -17.25 -3.21 5.78
CA ALA A 46 -17.20 -4.59 6.28
C ALA A 46 -17.62 -4.68 7.76
N LYS A 47 -17.20 -3.72 8.60
CA LYS A 47 -17.65 -3.62 10.00
C LYS A 47 -19.15 -3.39 10.13
N LYS A 48 -19.73 -2.52 9.29
CA LYS A 48 -21.19 -2.28 9.26
C LYS A 48 -21.97 -3.52 8.81
N GLU A 49 -21.37 -4.34 7.96
CA GLU A 49 -21.90 -5.65 7.53
C GLU A 49 -21.69 -6.76 8.56
N GLY A 50 -21.06 -6.47 9.72
CA GLY A 50 -20.81 -7.45 10.78
C GLY A 50 -19.66 -8.41 10.50
N LYS A 51 -18.81 -8.13 9.50
CA LYS A 51 -17.61 -8.93 9.23
C LYS A 51 -16.54 -8.69 10.30
N LYS A 52 -15.85 -9.76 10.70
CA LYS A 52 -14.64 -9.66 11.53
C LYS A 52 -13.46 -9.21 10.67
N VAL A 53 -12.90 -8.04 10.98
CA VAL A 53 -11.81 -7.44 10.20
C VAL A 53 -10.56 -7.11 11.02
N ASP A 54 -10.52 -7.47 12.30
CA ASP A 54 -9.45 -7.09 13.22
C ASP A 54 -8.05 -7.52 12.72
N ASP A 55 -7.95 -8.73 12.16
CA ASP A 55 -6.70 -9.23 11.55
C ASP A 55 -6.30 -8.39 10.33
N ILE A 56 -7.27 -8.01 9.49
CA ILE A 56 -7.04 -7.18 8.30
C ILE A 56 -6.58 -5.78 8.73
N GLU A 57 -7.18 -5.21 9.78
CA GLU A 57 -6.78 -3.92 10.34
C GLU A 57 -5.36 -3.95 10.88
N LYS A 58 -4.99 -5.03 11.57
CA LYS A 58 -3.62 -5.22 12.06
C LYS A 58 -2.62 -5.28 10.91
N GLU A 59 -2.87 -6.12 9.91
CA GLU A 59 -2.00 -6.24 8.73
C GLU A 59 -1.90 -4.91 7.94
N PHE A 60 -3.01 -4.17 7.86
CA PHE A 60 -3.06 -2.86 7.23
C PHE A 60 -2.24 -1.81 7.99
N ASN A 61 -2.37 -1.74 9.31
CA ASN A 61 -1.56 -0.84 10.13
C ASN A 61 -0.06 -1.18 10.04
N GLU A 62 0.29 -2.47 10.02
CA GLU A 62 1.67 -2.91 9.79
C GLU A 62 2.20 -2.47 8.41
N LEU A 63 1.37 -2.50 7.37
CA LEU A 63 1.74 -2.03 6.04
C LEU A 63 2.01 -0.52 6.03
N LEU A 64 1.12 0.28 6.64
CA LEU A 64 1.32 1.73 6.74
C LEU A 64 2.61 2.06 7.50
N ASN A 65 2.83 1.41 8.65
CA ASN A 65 4.04 1.57 9.43
C ASN A 65 5.30 1.22 8.63
N LYS A 66 5.26 0.19 7.78
CA LYS A 66 6.40 -0.15 6.89
C LYS A 66 6.64 0.93 5.84
N MET A 67 5.58 1.50 5.26
CA MET A 67 5.68 2.60 4.30
C MET A 67 6.24 3.87 4.94
N ASP A 68 5.88 4.18 6.19
CA ASP A 68 6.45 5.33 6.91
C ASP A 68 7.91 5.10 7.30
N ASN A 69 8.24 3.90 7.81
CA ASN A 69 9.61 3.53 8.12
C ASN A 69 10.55 3.67 6.91
N ILE A 70 10.07 3.33 5.70
CA ILE A 70 10.92 3.46 4.52
C ILE A 70 11.14 4.92 4.12
N ARG A 71 10.16 5.81 4.36
CA ARG A 71 10.31 7.26 4.13
C ARG A 71 11.41 7.85 4.98
N GLU A 72 11.54 7.40 6.22
CA GLU A 72 12.61 7.85 7.12
C GLU A 72 13.98 7.27 6.72
N LYS A 73 14.00 5.99 6.35
CA LYS A 73 15.25 5.26 6.05
C LYS A 73 15.75 5.46 4.63
N GLN A 74 14.97 6.11 3.75
CA GLN A 74 15.26 6.23 2.31
C GLN A 74 16.67 6.73 1.98
N LYS A 75 17.23 7.61 2.81
CA LYS A 75 18.57 8.18 2.58
C LYS A 75 19.66 7.10 2.62
N LYS A 76 19.48 6.09 3.49
CA LYS A 76 20.41 4.98 3.73
C LYS A 76 20.22 3.80 2.78
N LEU A 77 19.10 3.74 2.06
CA LEU A 77 18.74 2.61 1.18
C LEU A 77 19.13 2.90 -0.27
N SER A 78 19.48 1.85 -1.03
CA SER A 78 19.71 1.99 -2.47
C SER A 78 18.40 2.15 -3.24
N VAL A 79 18.46 2.60 -4.49
CA VAL A 79 17.31 2.63 -5.41
C VAL A 79 16.69 1.23 -5.54
N LYS A 80 17.53 0.19 -5.60
CA LYS A 80 17.09 -1.21 -5.70
C LYS A 80 16.33 -1.65 -4.44
N ASP A 81 16.82 -1.31 -3.26
CA ASP A 81 16.15 -1.67 -2.00
C ASP A 81 14.80 -0.98 -1.85
N LEU A 82 14.75 0.32 -2.17
CA LEU A 82 13.50 1.09 -2.17
C LEU A 82 12.48 0.53 -3.16
N ARG A 83 12.91 0.18 -4.37
CA ARG A 83 12.05 -0.44 -5.39
C ARG A 83 11.51 -1.78 -4.91
N ASN A 84 12.36 -2.63 -4.36
CA ASN A 84 11.95 -3.95 -3.86
C ASN A 84 10.93 -3.82 -2.72
N ALA A 85 11.14 -2.87 -1.81
CA ALA A 85 10.20 -2.60 -0.75
C ALA A 85 8.86 -2.07 -1.28
N LEU A 86 8.88 -1.09 -2.20
CA LEU A 86 7.68 -0.57 -2.85
C LEU A 86 6.87 -1.70 -3.53
N ASN A 87 7.53 -2.60 -4.26
CA ASN A 87 6.87 -3.75 -4.89
C ASN A 87 6.20 -4.65 -3.84
N LYS A 88 6.88 -4.98 -2.74
CA LYS A 88 6.30 -5.77 -1.64
C LYS A 88 5.11 -5.06 -0.99
N TYR A 89 5.18 -3.75 -0.83
CA TYR A 89 4.08 -2.97 -0.27
C TYR A 89 2.88 -2.94 -1.22
N ALA A 90 3.12 -2.83 -2.53
CA ALA A 90 2.08 -2.88 -3.55
C ALA A 90 1.39 -4.25 -3.59
N GLU A 91 2.16 -5.34 -3.50
CA GLU A 91 1.62 -6.71 -3.38
C GLU A 91 0.76 -6.87 -2.12
N LYS A 92 1.27 -6.40 -0.97
CA LYS A 92 0.53 -6.52 0.29
C LYS A 92 -0.75 -5.68 0.28
N ALA A 93 -0.70 -4.49 -0.31
CA ALA A 93 -1.86 -3.63 -0.48
C ALA A 93 -2.96 -4.33 -1.32
N GLU A 94 -2.57 -4.93 -2.45
CA GLU A 94 -3.50 -5.69 -3.29
C GLU A 94 -4.11 -6.89 -2.54
N GLU A 95 -3.30 -7.64 -1.78
CA GLU A 95 -3.78 -8.75 -0.96
C GLU A 95 -4.84 -8.29 0.06
N LEU A 96 -4.57 -7.20 0.80
CA LEU A 96 -5.49 -6.67 1.81
C LEU A 96 -6.80 -6.16 1.19
N ILE A 97 -6.70 -5.46 0.05
CA ILE A 97 -7.87 -4.97 -0.69
C ILE A 97 -8.75 -6.15 -1.15
N LYS A 98 -8.14 -7.24 -1.61
CA LYS A 98 -8.89 -8.45 -1.99
C LYS A 98 -9.48 -9.17 -0.79
N LYS A 99 -8.76 -9.21 0.34
CA LYS A 99 -9.24 -9.82 1.60
C LYS A 99 -10.48 -9.12 2.13
N VAL A 100 -10.48 -7.79 2.21
CA VAL A 100 -11.62 -7.04 2.79
C VAL A 100 -12.87 -7.09 1.92
N LYS A 101 -12.71 -7.26 0.60
CA LYS A 101 -13.82 -7.39 -0.36
C LYS A 101 -14.47 -8.76 -0.39
N LYS A 102 -13.78 -9.81 0.05
CA LYS A 102 -14.38 -11.15 0.19
C LYS A 102 -15.35 -11.16 1.37
#